data_AF-A0A947BP37-F1
#
_entry.id   AF-A0A947BP37-F1
#
_cell.length_a   1.000
_cell.length_b   1.000
_cell.length_c   1.000
_cell.angle_alpha   90.00
_cell.angle_beta   90.00
_cell.angle_gamma   90.00
#
_symmetry.space_group_name_H-M   'P 1'
#
loop_
_entity.id
_entity.type
_entity.pdbx_description
1 polymer ?
#
loop_
_entity_poly.entity_id
_entity_poly.type
_entity_poly.pdbx_seq_one_letter_code
_entity_poly.pdbx_strand_id
1 'polypeptide(L)'
;LGFDHANIGGELVRHWGLPGFLIEVIDCHHAPERAESFHRETQLLQLADRVARLMEQDVAFAVILEEARKLSETMNESDLSLAIENAKEKYASVLSAIQPD
;
A
#
# COMPACT_ATOMS: atom_id res chain seq x y z
N LEU A 1 14.75 16.51 -6.22
CA LEU A 1 14.40 16.03 -7.58
C LEU A 1 12.99 16.46 -8.01
N GLY A 2 12.08 16.86 -7.11
CA GLY A 2 10.77 17.40 -7.49
C GLY A 2 9.72 16.35 -7.85
N PHE A 3 10.08 15.07 -7.74
CA PHE A 3 9.22 13.90 -7.90
C PHE A 3 9.67 12.81 -6.90
N ASP A 4 8.79 11.84 -6.64
CA ASP A 4 9.06 10.64 -5.83
C ASP A 4 8.78 9.34 -6.60
N HIS A 5 8.79 8.21 -5.89
CA HIS A 5 8.57 6.89 -6.48
C HIS A 5 7.13 6.66 -6.96
N ALA A 6 6.14 7.38 -6.40
CA ALA A 6 4.77 7.34 -6.88
C ALA A 6 4.70 7.91 -8.31
N ASN A 7 5.33 9.07 -8.51
CA ASN A 7 5.34 9.73 -9.83
C ASN A 7 6.05 8.87 -10.89
N ILE A 8 7.17 8.24 -10.53
CA ILE A 8 7.89 7.34 -11.44
C ILE A 8 7.03 6.11 -11.77
N GLY A 9 6.36 5.54 -10.77
CA GLY A 9 5.47 4.38 -10.94
C GLY A 9 4.30 4.68 -11.86
N GLY A 10 3.64 5.84 -11.69
CA GLY A 10 2.53 6.26 -12.54
C GLY A 10 2.94 6.43 -14.00
N GLU A 11 4.10 7.07 -14.25
CA GLU A 11 4.62 7.23 -15.61
C GLU A 11 5.00 5.88 -16.26
N LEU A 12 5.54 4.95 -15.48
CA LEU A 12 5.86 3.61 -15.99
C LEU A 12 4.61 2.84 -16.39
N VAL A 13 3.57 2.84 -15.54
CA VAL A 13 2.27 2.21 -15.81
C VAL A 13 1.59 2.83 -17.03
N ARG A 14 1.70 4.15 -17.19
CA ARG A 14 1.25 4.87 -18.39
C ARG A 14 2.01 4.39 -19.64
N HIS A 15 3.34 4.31 -19.57
CA HIS A 15 4.17 3.90 -20.69
C HIS A 15 3.88 2.47 -21.14
N TRP A 16 3.57 1.57 -20.19
CA TRP A 16 3.18 0.19 -20.48
C TRP A 16 1.75 0.03 -21.04
N GLY A 17 0.97 1.12 -21.14
CA GLY A 17 -0.40 1.08 -21.66
C GLY A 17 -1.40 0.38 -20.74
N LEU A 18 -1.13 0.38 -19.43
CA LEU A 18 -2.03 -0.21 -18.42
C LEU A 18 -3.26 0.69 -18.16
N PRO A 19 -4.35 0.13 -17.59
CA PRO A 19 -5.58 0.89 -17.31
C PRO A 19 -5.34 2.19 -16.53
N GLY A 20 -6.02 3.26 -16.95
CA GLY A 20 -5.81 4.61 -16.42
C GLY A 20 -6.05 4.75 -14.91
N PHE A 21 -6.94 3.94 -14.32
CA PHE A 21 -7.17 3.97 -12.87
C PHE A 21 -5.91 3.61 -12.07
N LEU A 22 -5.05 2.73 -12.59
CA LEU A 22 -3.81 2.36 -11.92
C LEU A 22 -2.85 3.53 -11.85
N ILE A 23 -2.84 4.39 -12.88
CA ILE A 23 -1.98 5.57 -12.91
C ILE A 23 -2.34 6.51 -11.76
N GLU A 24 -3.64 6.84 -11.62
CA GLU A 24 -4.12 7.73 -10.56
C GLU A 24 -3.85 7.16 -9.16
N VAL A 25 -4.21 5.89 -8.95
CA VAL A 25 -4.02 5.20 -7.67
C VAL A 25 -2.53 5.19 -7.28
N ILE A 26 -1.64 4.93 -8.24
CA ILE A 26 -0.19 4.95 -7.98
C ILE A 26 0.33 6.37 -7.79
N ASP A 27 -0.07 7.35 -8.59
CA ASP A 27 0.43 8.72 -8.45
C ASP A 27 0.01 9.37 -7.12
N CYS A 28 -1.14 8.98 -6.59
CA CYS A 28 -1.76 9.63 -5.43
C CYS A 28 -1.62 8.85 -4.11
N HIS A 29 -1.00 7.66 -4.07
CA HIS A 29 -1.03 6.84 -2.84
C HIS A 29 -0.35 7.49 -1.61
N HIS A 30 0.57 8.44 -1.79
CA HIS A 30 1.11 9.23 -0.66
C HIS A 30 0.13 10.26 -0.12
N ALA A 31 -0.84 10.68 -0.93
CA ALA A 31 -1.80 11.74 -0.65
C ALA A 31 -3.16 11.39 -1.29
N PRO A 32 -3.91 10.40 -0.75
CA PRO A 32 -5.14 9.92 -1.36
C PRO A 32 -6.23 10.99 -1.55
N GLU A 33 -6.19 12.06 -0.77
CA GLU A 33 -7.07 13.23 -0.92
C GLU A 33 -6.91 13.98 -2.25
N ARG A 34 -5.81 13.71 -2.98
CA ARG A 34 -5.58 14.25 -4.32
C ARG A 34 -6.16 13.38 -5.44
N ALA A 35 -6.63 12.17 -5.13
CA ALA A 35 -7.30 11.31 -6.10
C ALA A 35 -8.70 11.88 -6.44
N GLU A 36 -9.03 11.96 -7.73
CA GLU A 36 -10.28 12.53 -8.23
C GLU A 36 -11.37 11.46 -8.40
N SER A 37 -11.00 10.27 -8.87
CA SER A 37 -11.92 9.19 -9.25
C SER A 37 -11.78 7.94 -8.39
N PHE A 38 -10.58 7.64 -7.89
CA PHE A 38 -10.27 6.36 -7.24
C PHE A 38 -9.79 6.52 -5.79
N HIS A 39 -10.48 7.35 -5.00
CA HIS A 39 -10.07 7.70 -3.63
C HIS A 39 -9.95 6.47 -2.72
N ARG A 40 -10.89 5.52 -2.79
CA ARG A 40 -10.88 4.32 -1.94
C ARG A 40 -9.74 3.38 -2.28
N GLU A 41 -9.50 3.15 -3.57
CA GLU A 41 -8.41 2.32 -4.07
C GLU A 41 -7.05 2.95 -3.71
N THR A 42 -6.95 4.27 -3.79
CA THR A 42 -5.76 5.02 -3.42
C THR A 42 -5.49 4.93 -1.90
N GLN A 43 -6.52 5.07 -1.07
CA GLN A 43 -6.41 4.85 0.38
C GLN A 43 -6.03 3.41 0.73
N LEU A 44 -6.59 2.43 0.01
CA LEU A 44 -6.25 1.03 0.21
C LEU A 44 -4.77 0.76 -0.12
N LEU A 45 -4.26 1.35 -1.20
CA LEU A 45 -2.85 1.25 -1.55
C LEU A 45 -1.96 1.95 -0.52
N GLN A 46 -2.34 3.12 -0.02
CA GLN A 46 -1.64 3.81 1.07
C GLN A 46 -1.54 2.94 2.33
N LEU A 47 -2.66 2.31 2.72
CA LEU A 47 -2.71 1.41 3.85
C LEU A 47 -1.77 0.21 3.66
N ALA A 48 -1.85 -0.44 2.49
CA ALA A 48 -0.99 -1.58 2.17
C ALA A 48 0.49 -1.21 2.19
N ASP A 49 0.86 -0.07 1.60
CA ASP A 49 2.24 0.45 1.59
C ASP A 49 2.73 0.73 3.01
N ARG A 50 1.92 1.40 3.85
CA ARG A 50 2.27 1.68 5.24
C ARG A 50 2.48 0.40 6.05
N VAL A 51 1.58 -0.58 5.91
CA VAL A 51 1.69 -1.87 6.59
C VAL A 51 2.96 -2.61 6.16
N ALA A 52 3.26 -2.66 4.86
CA ALA A 52 4.47 -3.30 4.33
C ALA A 52 5.76 -2.65 4.89
N ARG A 53 5.86 -1.32 4.89
CA ARG A 53 7.03 -0.60 5.46
C ARG A 53 7.20 -0.86 6.96
N LEU A 54 6.11 -0.97 7.71
CA LEU A 54 6.17 -1.30 9.13
C LEU A 54 6.62 -2.75 9.36
N MET A 55 6.20 -3.69 8.51
CA MET A 55 6.69 -5.07 8.53
C MET A 55 8.18 -5.17 8.20
N GLU A 56 8.68 -4.40 7.23
CA GLU A 56 10.10 -4.29 6.91
C GLU A 56 10.95 -3.82 8.11
N GLN A 57 10.38 -2.96 8.95
CA GLN A 57 11.01 -2.44 10.15
C GLN A 57 10.89 -3.38 11.37
N ASP A 58 10.31 -4.57 11.20
CA ASP A 58 10.07 -5.58 12.24
C ASP A 58 9.37 -5.00 13.49
N VAL A 59 8.40 -4.10 13.28
CA VAL A 59 7.65 -3.51 14.38
C VAL A 59 6.60 -4.49 14.93
N ALA A 60 6.25 -4.33 16.21
CA ALA A 60 5.24 -5.16 16.86
C ALA A 60 3.86 -5.03 16.18
N PHE A 61 3.12 -6.14 16.10
CA PHE A 61 1.79 -6.20 15.48
C PHE A 61 0.83 -5.12 15.98
N ALA A 62 0.83 -4.84 17.30
CA ALA A 62 -0.03 -3.82 17.89
C ALA A 62 0.25 -2.40 17.33
N VAL A 63 1.50 -2.10 16.97
CA VAL A 63 1.87 -0.83 16.32
C VAL A 63 1.34 -0.79 14.90
N ILE A 64 1.45 -1.90 14.16
CA ILE A 64 0.91 -2.01 12.79
C ILE A 64 -0.60 -1.82 12.80
N LEU A 65 -1.30 -2.49 13.71
CA LEU A 65 -2.76 -2.40 13.84
C LEU A 65 -3.20 -0.97 14.18
N GLU A 66 -2.52 -0.30 15.12
CA GLU A 66 -2.86 1.09 15.48
C GLU A 66 -2.61 2.07 14.33
N GLU A 67 -1.52 1.90 13.57
CA GLU A 67 -1.26 2.73 12.40
C GLU A 67 -2.25 2.48 11.27
N ALA A 68 -2.59 1.22 11.03
CA ALA A 68 -3.59 0.81 10.06
C ALA A 68 -4.97 1.39 10.39
N ARG A 69 -5.35 1.40 11.67
CA ARG A 69 -6.63 1.93 12.17
C ARG A 69 -6.79 3.43 11.89
N LYS A 70 -5.70 4.19 11.95
CA LYS A 70 -5.71 5.64 11.63
C LYS A 70 -5.97 5.91 10.15
N LEU A 71 -5.61 4.97 9.28
CA LEU A 71 -5.74 5.10 7.82
C LEU A 71 -7.04 4.46 7.30
N SER A 72 -7.60 3.49 8.02
CA SER A 72 -8.81 2.78 7.62
C SER A 72 -10.03 3.25 8.44
N GLU A 73 -10.60 4.40 8.10
CA GLU A 73 -11.80 4.91 8.78
C GLU A 73 -13.02 3.99 8.62
N THR A 74 -13.05 3.16 7.57
CA THR A 74 -14.22 2.36 7.19
C THR A 74 -14.10 0.87 7.48
N MET A 75 -12.92 0.37 7.87
CA MET A 75 -12.71 -1.06 8.17
C MET A 75 -12.88 -1.30 9.67
N ASN A 76 -13.59 -2.37 10.03
CA ASN A 76 -13.64 -2.79 11.43
C ASN A 76 -12.31 -3.45 11.84
N GLU A 77 -12.04 -3.48 13.15
CA GLU A 77 -10.79 -3.97 13.71
C GLU A 77 -10.52 -5.45 13.40
N SER A 78 -11.58 -6.28 13.37
CA SER A 78 -11.46 -7.71 13.07
C SER A 78 -10.96 -7.95 11.64
N ASP A 79 -11.54 -7.24 10.67
CA ASP A 79 -11.14 -7.36 9.27
C ASP A 79 -9.72 -6.82 9.06
N LEU A 80 -9.36 -5.73 9.75
CA LEU A 80 -8.04 -5.14 9.68
C LEU A 80 -6.97 -6.06 10.27
N SER A 81 -7.25 -6.65 11.45
CA SER A 81 -6.39 -7.62 12.10
C SER A 81 -6.13 -8.81 11.20
N LEU A 82 -7.21 -9.39 10.65
CA LEU A 82 -7.12 -10.53 9.73
C LEU A 82 -6.33 -10.18 8.45
N ALA A 83 -6.50 -8.98 7.91
CA ALA A 83 -5.76 -8.54 6.73
C ALA A 83 -4.26 -8.41 7.00
N ILE A 84 -3.88 -7.85 8.16
CA ILE A 84 -2.47 -7.69 8.55
C ILE A 84 -1.81 -9.05 8.81
N GLU A 85 -2.50 -9.98 9.49
CA GLU A 85 -1.99 -11.34 9.71
C GLU A 85 -1.74 -12.05 8.37
N ASN A 86 -2.72 -12.03 7.47
CA ASN A 86 -2.59 -12.60 6.13
C ASN A 86 -1.45 -11.96 5.33
N ALA A 87 -1.26 -10.64 5.45
CA ALA A 87 -0.15 -9.94 4.80
C ALA A 87 1.19 -10.39 5.37
N LYS A 88 1.31 -10.56 6.69
CA LYS A 88 2.55 -11.00 7.36
C LYS A 88 2.96 -12.41 6.93
N GLU A 89 2.02 -13.35 6.85
CA GLU A 89 2.27 -14.72 6.40
C GLU A 89 2.78 -14.74 4.95
N LYS A 90 2.17 -13.93 4.07
CA LYS A 90 2.55 -13.88 2.66
C LYS A 90 3.84 -13.11 2.42
N TYR A 91 4.15 -12.11 3.25
CA TYR A 91 5.30 -11.24 3.10
C TYR A 91 6.62 -12.04 3.01
N ALA A 92 6.81 -13.01 3.90
CA ALA A 92 8.00 -13.87 3.90
C ALA A 92 8.11 -14.72 2.62
N SER A 93 6.99 -15.20 2.09
CA SER A 93 6.92 -15.99 0.85
C SER A 93 7.20 -15.14 -0.40
N VAL A 94 6.74 -13.89 -0.42
CA VAL A 94 7.02 -12.97 -1.52
C VAL A 94 8.50 -12.57 -1.55
N LEU A 95 9.09 -12.28 -0.39
CA LEU A 95 10.52 -11.95 -0.30
C LEU A 95 11.42 -13.08 -0.84
N SER A 96 11.13 -14.32 -0.47
CA SER A 96 11.91 -15.47 -0.95
C SER A 96 11.79 -15.72 -2.45
N ALA A 97 10.68 -15.31 -3.08
CA ALA A 97 10.49 -15.43 -4.53
C ALA A 97 11.24 -14.35 -5.33
N ILE A 98 11.44 -13.16 -4.76
CA ILE A 98 12.07 -12.02 -5.44
C ILE A 98 13.60 -12.03 -5.26
N GLN A 99 14.10 -12.64 -4.17
CA GLN A 99 15.51 -12.88 -3.91
C GLN A 99 15.78 -14.37 -3.70
N PRO A 100 15.79 -15.19 -4.77
CA PRO A 100 16.21 -16.58 -4.65
C PRO A 100 17.70 -16.65 -4.26
N ASP A 101 18.05 -17.62 -3.39
CA ASP A 101 19.43 -17.93 -2.97
C ASP A 101 20.43 -18.07 -4.13
#